data_AF-I4B5Y7-F1
#
_entry.id   AF-I4B5Y7-F1
#
_cell.length_a   1.000
_cell.length_b   1.000
_cell.length_c   1.000
_cell.angle_alpha   90.00
_cell.angle_beta   90.00
_cell.angle_gamma   90.00
#
_symmetry.space_group_name_H-M   'P 1'
#
loop_
_entity.id
_entity.type
_entity.pdbx_description
1 polymer ?
#
loop_
_entity_poly.entity_id
_entity_poly.type
_entity_poly.pdbx_seq_one_letter_code
_entity_poly.pdbx_strand_id
1 'polypeptide(L)'
;MQFITKYIGGFFGSLAERLFVFFAALMLSQAPQYMNLYLNVLSGARATYEKSVKEIADKAAELEMTTKQFIDDLTKSESQAAKKSGELHQSQLNNFEKVKLAFEAIKNASAFSRPFVFLKHVDWSLAKNVQFQPALPMTLESLLYVIVGIILGMLLYRAVLFFPKRWLGIGQKAQGGY
;
A
#
# COMPACT_ATOMS: atom_id res chain seq x y z
N MET A 1 6.26 -3.24 -49.99
CA MET A 1 6.27 -2.25 -48.88
C MET A 1 5.02 -2.29 -47.99
N GLN A 2 3.79 -2.44 -48.53
CA GLN A 2 2.55 -2.41 -47.73
C GLN A 2 2.43 -3.51 -46.64
N PHE A 3 3.05 -4.67 -46.84
CA PHE A 3 3.08 -5.74 -45.82
C PHE A 3 3.95 -5.39 -44.61
N ILE A 4 5.11 -4.76 -44.83
CA ILE A 4 6.07 -4.41 -43.78
C ILE A 4 5.49 -3.30 -42.89
N THR A 5 4.87 -2.28 -43.48
CA THR A 5 4.22 -1.20 -42.74
C THR A 5 3.02 -1.68 -41.92
N LYS A 6 2.24 -2.64 -42.43
CA LYS A 6 1.11 -3.24 -41.69
C LYS A 6 1.58 -4.14 -40.53
N TYR A 7 2.67 -4.87 -40.72
CA TYR A 7 3.25 -5.72 -39.67
C TYR A 7 3.91 -4.91 -38.54
N ILE A 8 4.67 -3.87 -38.92
CA ILE A 8 5.30 -2.92 -37.99
C ILE A 8 4.22 -2.14 -37.22
N GLY A 9 3.20 -1.63 -37.91
CA GLY A 9 2.08 -0.92 -37.29
C GLY A 9 1.28 -1.79 -36.31
N GLY A 10 0.99 -3.04 -36.67
CA GLY A 10 0.31 -4.00 -35.78
C GLY A 10 1.14 -4.36 -34.54
N PHE A 11 2.46 -4.55 -34.71
CA PHE A 11 3.38 -4.82 -33.60
C PHE A 11 3.42 -3.63 -32.63
N PHE A 12 3.65 -2.41 -33.11
CA PHE A 12 3.70 -1.22 -32.26
C PHE A 12 2.36 -0.90 -31.60
N GLY A 13 1.23 -1.11 -32.28
CA GLY A 13 -0.10 -0.99 -31.69
C GLY A 13 -0.30 -1.95 -30.52
N SER A 14 0.04 -3.24 -30.71
CA SER A 14 -0.05 -4.25 -29.65
C SER A 14 0.90 -3.99 -28.47
N LEU A 15 2.07 -3.41 -28.73
CA LEU A 15 3.03 -3.04 -27.70
C LEU A 15 2.53 -1.85 -26.88
N ALA A 16 2.01 -0.82 -27.54
CA ALA A 16 1.45 0.35 -26.87
C ALA A 16 0.27 -0.01 -25.97
N GLU A 17 -0.63 -0.89 -26.44
CA GLU A 17 -1.74 -1.42 -25.63
C GLU A 17 -1.23 -2.16 -24.38
N ARG A 18 -0.26 -3.07 -24.54
CA ARG A 18 0.33 -3.81 -23.41
C ARG A 18 1.01 -2.89 -22.40
N LEU A 19 1.75 -1.89 -22.87
CA LEU A 19 2.37 -0.90 -21.99
C LEU A 19 1.32 -0.08 -21.26
N PHE A 20 0.27 0.38 -21.95
CA PHE A 20 -0.81 1.12 -21.34
C PHE A 20 -1.51 0.30 -20.24
N VAL A 21 -1.90 -0.95 -20.55
CA VAL A 21 -2.54 -1.86 -19.58
C VAL A 21 -1.61 -2.14 -18.40
N PHE A 22 -0.31 -2.36 -18.66
CA PHE A 22 0.69 -2.58 -17.61
C PHE A 22 0.81 -1.37 -16.68
N PHE A 23 0.96 -0.16 -17.21
CA PHE A 23 1.06 1.05 -16.39
C PHE A 23 -0.25 1.36 -15.65
N ALA A 24 -1.41 1.15 -16.28
CA ALA A 24 -2.70 1.30 -15.62
C ALA A 24 -2.87 0.30 -14.45
N ALA A 25 -2.51 -0.97 -14.66
CA ALA A 25 -2.54 -1.98 -13.62
C ALA A 25 -1.56 -1.66 -12.47
N LEU A 26 -0.35 -1.20 -12.81
CA LEU A 26 0.64 -0.76 -11.83
C LEU A 26 0.15 0.42 -10.99
N MET A 27 -0.50 1.41 -11.61
CA MET A 27 -1.06 2.55 -10.90
C MET A 27 -2.12 2.11 -9.90
N LEU A 28 -3.04 1.23 -10.32
CA LEU A 28 -4.08 0.70 -9.44
C LEU A 28 -3.49 -0.17 -8.32
N SER A 29 -2.40 -0.91 -8.58
CA SER A 29 -1.73 -1.72 -7.56
C SER A 29 -1.02 -0.89 -6.49
N GLN A 30 -0.77 0.40 -6.73
CA GLN A 30 -0.17 1.29 -5.72
C GLN A 30 -1.12 1.54 -4.53
N ALA A 31 -2.43 1.55 -4.75
CA ALA A 31 -3.42 1.85 -3.71
C ALA A 31 -3.36 0.89 -2.50
N PRO A 32 -3.39 -0.45 -2.67
CA PRO A 32 -3.23 -1.37 -1.55
C PRO A 32 -1.85 -1.25 -0.89
N GLN A 33 -0.79 -0.94 -1.65
CA GLN A 33 0.54 -0.72 -1.09
C GLN A 33 0.56 0.50 -0.15
N TYR A 34 -0.03 1.62 -0.57
CA TYR A 34 -0.19 2.79 0.28
C TYR A 34 -0.97 2.49 1.55
N MET A 35 -2.10 1.76 1.44
CA MET A 35 -2.91 1.39 2.61
C MET A 35 -2.14 0.53 3.62
N ASN A 36 -1.28 -0.36 3.15
CA ASN A 36 -0.41 -1.16 4.03
C ASN A 36 0.64 -0.30 4.75
N LEU A 37 1.25 0.67 4.05
CA LEU A 37 2.17 1.62 4.68
C LEU A 37 1.46 2.52 5.69
N TYR A 38 0.24 2.95 5.39
CA TYR A 38 -0.59 3.70 6.33
C TYR A 38 -0.94 2.87 7.57
N LEU A 39 -1.27 1.58 7.42
CA LEU A 39 -1.47 0.69 8.55
C LEU A 39 -0.22 0.60 9.45
N ASN A 40 0.99 0.62 8.88
CA ASN A 40 2.22 0.66 9.66
C ASN A 40 2.35 1.96 10.47
N VAL A 41 2.10 3.11 9.86
CA VAL A 41 2.07 4.42 10.56
C VAL A 41 1.03 4.42 11.67
N LEU A 42 -0.17 3.92 11.38
CA LEU A 42 -1.27 3.83 12.35
C LEU A 42 -0.94 2.89 13.50
N SER A 43 -0.24 1.79 13.23
CA SER A 43 0.23 0.85 14.26
C SER A 43 1.25 1.49 15.20
N GLY A 44 2.17 2.31 14.66
CA GLY A 44 3.12 3.08 15.46
C GLY A 44 2.42 4.15 16.31
N ALA A 45 1.48 4.90 15.72
CA ALA A 45 0.68 5.87 16.46
C ALA A 45 -0.09 5.21 17.61
N ARG A 46 -0.71 4.04 17.34
CA ARG A 46 -1.42 3.25 18.36
C ARG A 46 -0.51 2.87 19.51
N ALA A 47 0.69 2.34 19.23
CA ALA A 47 1.64 1.94 20.26
C ALA A 47 2.10 3.13 21.13
N THR A 48 2.30 4.31 20.52
CA THR A 48 2.62 5.54 21.24
C THR A 48 1.49 5.95 22.18
N TYR A 49 0.24 5.96 21.71
CA TYR A 49 -0.91 6.31 22.55
C TYR A 49 -1.18 5.27 23.63
N GLU A 50 -1.01 3.98 23.32
CA GLU A 50 -1.13 2.89 24.28
C GLU A 50 -0.15 3.06 25.45
N LYS A 51 1.11 3.38 25.14
CA LYS A 51 2.12 3.69 26.15
C LYS A 51 1.69 4.88 27.02
N SER A 52 1.23 5.96 26.40
CA SER A 52 0.76 7.15 27.13
C SER A 52 -0.44 6.85 28.03
N VAL A 53 -1.40 6.04 27.58
CA VAL A 53 -2.56 5.63 28.39
C VAL A 53 -2.13 4.74 29.54
N LYS A 54 -1.16 3.84 29.32
CA LYS A 54 -0.60 3.00 30.37
C LYS A 54 0.08 3.84 31.46
N GLU A 55 0.87 4.85 31.09
CA GLU A 55 1.49 5.76 32.07
C GLU A 55 0.46 6.51 32.93
N ILE A 56 -0.70 6.87 32.35
CA ILE A 56 -1.82 7.46 33.13
C ILE A 56 -2.45 6.41 34.05
N ALA A 57 -2.62 5.18 33.56
CA ALA A 57 -3.17 4.08 34.35
C ALA A 57 -2.29 3.71 35.54
N ASP A 58 -0.96 3.68 35.36
CA ASP A 58 0.00 3.40 36.42
C ASP A 58 -0.06 4.48 37.51
N LYS A 59 -0.09 5.77 37.12
CA LYS A 59 -0.27 6.89 38.07
C LYS A 59 -1.62 6.88 38.80
N ALA A 60 -2.69 6.50 38.10
CA ALA A 60 -4.00 6.34 38.72
C ALA A 60 -3.97 5.20 39.75
N ALA A 61 -3.31 4.09 39.43
CA ALA A 61 -3.18 2.94 40.32
C ALA A 61 -2.36 3.25 41.59
N GLU A 62 -1.32 4.09 41.50
CA GLU A 62 -0.59 4.61 42.66
C GLU A 62 -1.50 5.36 43.66
N LEU A 63 -2.61 5.91 43.17
CA LEU A 63 -3.63 6.61 43.96
C LEU A 63 -4.87 5.75 44.24
N GLU A 64 -4.80 4.44 43.99
CA GLU A 64 -5.92 3.49 44.12
C GLU A 64 -7.16 3.88 43.27
N MET A 65 -6.92 4.61 42.17
CA MET A 65 -7.94 5.07 41.24
C MET A 65 -7.88 4.30 39.92
N THR A 66 -9.02 4.22 39.24
CA THR A 66 -9.04 3.87 37.81
C THR A 66 -8.58 5.05 36.95
N THR A 67 -8.08 4.79 35.75
CA THR A 67 -7.69 5.83 34.77
C THR A 67 -8.78 6.88 34.56
N LYS A 68 -10.05 6.44 34.49
CA LYS A 68 -11.19 7.34 34.29
C LYS A 68 -11.48 8.20 35.52
N GLN A 69 -11.42 7.61 36.72
CA GLN A 69 -11.58 8.35 37.97
C GLN A 69 -10.49 9.40 38.15
N PHE A 70 -9.24 9.04 37.83
CA PHE A 70 -8.11 9.95 37.88
C PHE A 70 -8.27 11.14 36.92
N ILE A 71 -8.70 10.89 35.68
CA ILE A 71 -9.00 11.96 34.72
C ILE A 71 -10.16 12.83 35.20
N ASP A 72 -11.25 12.22 35.69
CA ASP A 72 -12.42 12.95 36.19
C ASP A 72 -12.07 13.83 37.39
N ASP A 73 -11.24 13.35 38.31
CA ASP A 73 -10.76 14.09 39.48
C ASP A 73 -9.96 15.32 39.06
N LEU A 74 -8.98 15.15 38.17
CA LEU A 74 -8.20 16.25 37.60
C LEU A 74 -9.08 17.29 36.89
N THR A 75 -10.09 16.84 36.15
CA THR A 75 -10.96 17.72 35.36
C THR A 75 -11.95 18.50 36.24
N LYS A 76 -12.30 17.95 37.42
CA LYS A 76 -13.19 18.59 38.41
C LYS A 76 -12.48 19.42 39.46
N SER A 77 -11.15 19.31 39.55
CA SER A 77 -10.34 20.13 40.45
C SER A 77 -10.51 21.63 40.18
N GLU A 78 -10.52 22.42 41.26
CA GLU A 78 -10.59 23.89 41.19
C GLU A 78 -9.33 24.53 40.57
N SER A 79 -8.19 23.84 40.63
CA SER A 79 -6.96 24.30 39.98
C SER A 79 -7.07 24.22 38.46
N GLN A 80 -6.92 25.37 37.79
CA GLN A 80 -6.90 25.48 36.33
C GLN A 80 -5.81 24.60 35.69
N ALA A 81 -4.67 24.40 36.36
CA ALA A 81 -3.59 23.55 35.86
C ALA A 81 -3.99 22.06 35.88
N ALA A 82 -4.59 21.60 36.98
CA ALA A 82 -5.08 20.23 37.10
C ALA A 82 -6.19 19.96 36.07
N LYS A 83 -7.11 20.90 35.90
CA LYS A 83 -8.19 20.81 34.89
C LYS A 83 -7.65 20.64 33.47
N LYS A 84 -6.67 21.47 33.07
CA LYS A 84 -6.02 21.34 31.76
C LYS A 84 -5.27 20.00 31.61
N SER A 85 -4.68 19.48 32.67
CA SER A 85 -4.04 18.16 32.66
C SER A 85 -5.07 17.04 32.46
N GLY A 86 -6.21 17.11 33.15
CA GLY A 86 -7.34 16.19 32.96
C GLY A 86 -7.85 16.20 31.52
N GLU A 87 -8.08 17.39 30.95
CA GLU A 87 -8.49 17.55 29.54
C GLU A 87 -7.47 16.95 28.56
N LEU A 88 -6.17 17.13 28.82
CA LEU A 88 -5.10 16.54 28.00
C LEU A 88 -5.13 15.00 28.07
N HIS A 89 -5.25 14.43 29.28
CA HIS A 89 -5.33 12.97 29.46
C HIS A 89 -6.59 12.38 28.84
N GLN A 90 -7.73 13.08 28.95
CA GLN A 90 -8.96 12.70 28.26
C GLN A 90 -8.79 12.69 26.74
N SER A 91 -8.10 13.70 26.19
CA SER A 91 -7.77 13.75 24.76
C SER A 91 -6.87 12.58 24.35
N GLN A 92 -5.86 12.23 25.15
CA GLN A 92 -4.99 11.07 24.89
C GLN A 92 -5.78 9.75 24.84
N LEU A 93 -6.70 9.54 25.78
CA LEU A 93 -7.57 8.36 25.80
C LEU A 93 -8.49 8.29 24.56
N ASN A 94 -9.11 9.42 24.20
CA ASN A 94 -9.98 9.51 23.02
C ASN A 94 -9.21 9.24 21.72
N ASN A 95 -7.98 9.77 21.62
CA ASN A 95 -7.11 9.54 20.46
C ASN A 95 -6.67 8.08 20.36
N PHE A 96 -6.35 7.44 21.49
CA PHE A 96 -6.04 6.01 21.53
C PHE A 96 -7.19 5.17 20.95
N GLU A 97 -8.42 5.36 21.45
CA GLU A 97 -9.58 4.61 20.99
C GLU A 97 -9.89 4.88 19.52
N LYS A 98 -9.83 6.14 19.07
CA LYS A 98 -10.01 6.51 17.66
C LYS A 98 -9.03 5.75 16.76
N VAL A 99 -7.74 5.77 17.11
CA VAL A 99 -6.67 5.14 16.33
C VAL A 99 -6.79 3.62 16.35
N LYS A 100 -7.13 3.04 17.50
CA LYS A 100 -7.38 1.60 17.66
C LYS A 100 -8.54 1.13 16.79
N LEU A 101 -9.69 1.81 16.84
CA LEU A 101 -10.85 1.48 16.02
C LEU A 101 -10.54 1.61 14.53
N ALA A 102 -9.85 2.68 14.11
CA ALA A 102 -9.43 2.86 12.73
C ALA A 102 -8.49 1.73 12.27
N PHE A 103 -7.53 1.33 13.11
CA PHE A 103 -6.60 0.24 12.81
C PHE A 103 -7.32 -1.09 12.63
N GLU A 104 -8.20 -1.45 13.57
CA GLU A 104 -8.97 -2.69 13.51
C GLU A 104 -9.92 -2.70 12.30
N ALA A 105 -10.61 -1.60 12.02
CA ALA A 105 -11.51 -1.49 10.88
C ALA A 105 -10.77 -1.70 9.55
N ILE A 106 -9.63 -1.01 9.35
CA ILE A 106 -8.87 -1.09 8.09
C ILE A 106 -8.17 -2.45 7.95
N LYS A 107 -7.59 -2.99 9.05
CA LYS A 107 -6.89 -4.28 9.04
C LYS A 107 -7.84 -5.44 8.74
N ASN A 108 -9.03 -5.43 9.33
CA ASN A 108 -10.00 -6.53 9.19
C ASN A 108 -10.90 -6.38 7.95
N ALA A 109 -10.85 -5.25 7.24
CA ALA A 109 -11.58 -5.09 6.00
C ALA A 109 -11.05 -6.04 4.90
N SER A 110 -11.98 -6.60 4.12
CA SER A 110 -11.67 -7.44 2.95
C SER A 110 -11.03 -6.61 1.84
N ALA A 111 -10.38 -7.26 0.87
CA ALA A 111 -9.71 -6.56 -0.23
C ALA A 111 -10.64 -5.58 -0.99
N PHE A 112 -11.92 -5.94 -1.16
CA PHE A 112 -12.91 -5.10 -1.86
C PHE A 112 -13.48 -3.99 -0.98
N SER A 113 -13.68 -4.22 0.33
CA SER A 113 -14.24 -3.21 1.22
C SER A 113 -13.19 -2.25 1.77
N ARG A 114 -11.91 -2.67 1.81
CA ARG A 114 -10.80 -1.93 2.41
C ARG A 114 -10.63 -0.51 1.86
N PRO A 115 -10.75 -0.22 0.55
CA PRO A 115 -10.66 1.15 0.06
C PRO A 115 -11.73 2.08 0.66
N PHE A 116 -12.96 1.60 0.77
CA PHE A 116 -14.07 2.39 1.33
C PHE A 116 -13.94 2.57 2.84
N VAL A 117 -13.54 1.50 3.56
CA VAL A 117 -13.28 1.56 5.01
C VAL A 117 -12.10 2.49 5.32
N PHE A 118 -11.06 2.46 4.49
CA PHE A 118 -9.91 3.34 4.57
C PHE A 118 -10.35 4.81 4.44
N LEU A 119 -11.10 5.17 3.41
CA LEU A 119 -11.57 6.55 3.21
C LEU A 119 -12.43 7.06 4.38
N LYS A 120 -13.17 6.16 5.04
CA LYS A 120 -13.99 6.51 6.21
C LYS A 120 -13.17 6.75 7.49
N HIS A 121 -12.03 6.08 7.65
CA HIS A 121 -11.23 6.09 8.88
C HIS A 121 -9.86 6.75 8.73
N VAL A 122 -9.53 7.29 7.56
CA VAL A 122 -8.25 7.95 7.32
C VAL A 122 -8.13 9.20 8.19
N ASP A 123 -7.00 9.29 8.89
CA ASP A 123 -6.57 10.49 9.58
C ASP A 123 -5.52 11.19 8.72
N TRP A 124 -5.93 12.28 8.07
CA TRP A 124 -5.07 13.04 7.16
C TRP A 124 -3.81 13.59 7.83
N SER A 125 -3.85 13.82 9.14
CA SER A 125 -2.69 14.26 9.91
C SER A 125 -1.62 13.18 10.05
N LEU A 126 -2.01 11.90 10.01
CA LEU A 126 -1.11 10.75 9.99
C LEU A 126 -0.75 10.34 8.56
N ALA A 127 -1.67 10.49 7.61
CA ALA A 127 -1.47 10.15 6.20
C ALA A 127 -0.29 10.89 5.56
N LYS A 128 -0.02 12.14 5.97
CA LYS A 128 1.14 12.92 5.53
C LYS A 128 2.49 12.35 5.98
N ASN A 129 2.51 11.53 7.02
CA ASN A 129 3.72 10.89 7.54
C ASN A 129 4.02 9.56 6.83
N VAL A 130 3.15 9.12 5.92
CA VAL A 130 3.39 7.92 5.11
C VAL A 130 4.50 8.22 4.11
N GLN A 131 5.63 7.55 4.29
CA GLN A 131 6.75 7.58 3.33
C GLN A 131 6.41 6.70 2.12
N PHE A 132 5.55 7.21 1.24
CA PHE A 132 5.16 6.52 0.03
C PHE A 132 6.12 6.84 -1.11
N GLN A 133 6.77 5.80 -1.63
CA GLN A 133 7.58 5.88 -2.84
C GLN A 133 6.83 5.13 -3.95
N PRO A 134 6.29 5.83 -4.96
CA PRO A 134 5.65 5.18 -6.11
C PRO A 134 6.62 4.20 -6.77
N ALA A 135 6.15 3.03 -7.15
CA ALA A 135 6.96 2.02 -7.84
C ALA A 135 7.30 2.39 -9.30
N LEU A 136 7.05 3.63 -9.71
CA LEU A 136 7.25 4.07 -11.08
C LEU A 136 8.66 4.64 -11.27
N PRO A 137 9.26 4.40 -12.44
CA PRO A 137 10.51 5.03 -12.83
C PRO A 137 10.26 6.52 -13.07
N MET A 138 10.44 7.34 -12.03
CA MET A 138 10.30 8.80 -12.13
C MET A 138 11.58 9.47 -12.66
N THR A 139 12.63 8.70 -12.94
CA THR A 139 13.92 9.21 -13.43
C THR A 139 14.21 8.74 -14.86
N LEU A 140 14.96 9.55 -15.60
CA LEU A 140 15.35 9.22 -16.98
C LEU A 140 16.19 7.93 -17.04
N GLU A 141 17.07 7.73 -16.07
CA GLU A 141 17.88 6.52 -15.94
C GLU A 141 17.01 5.26 -15.76
N SER A 142 16.02 5.32 -14.87
CA SER A 142 15.12 4.18 -14.64
C SER A 142 14.23 3.89 -15.87
N LEU A 143 13.89 4.90 -16.66
CA LEU A 143 13.20 4.71 -17.94
C LEU A 143 14.08 3.95 -18.96
N LEU A 144 15.38 4.25 -19.02
CA LEU A 144 16.31 3.51 -19.90
C LEU A 144 16.40 2.03 -19.50
N TYR A 145 16.49 1.72 -18.19
CA TYR A 145 16.48 0.34 -17.72
C TYR A 145 15.17 -0.39 -18.07
N VAL A 146 14.02 0.30 -18.03
CA VAL A 146 12.74 -0.27 -18.46
C VAL A 146 12.76 -0.62 -19.95
N ILE A 147 13.28 0.26 -20.81
CA ILE A 147 13.39 0.02 -22.26
C ILE A 147 14.29 -1.21 -22.52
N VAL A 148 15.46 -1.26 -21.88
CA VAL A 148 16.38 -2.41 -21.99
C VAL A 148 15.69 -3.70 -21.52
N GLY A 149 14.98 -3.65 -20.39
CA GLY A 149 14.22 -4.79 -19.86
C GLY A 149 13.13 -5.28 -20.81
N ILE A 150 12.39 -4.38 -21.47
CA ILE A 150 11.40 -4.73 -22.50
C ILE A 150 12.07 -5.45 -23.66
N ILE A 151 13.21 -4.95 -24.16
CA ILE A 151 13.96 -5.58 -25.26
C ILE A 151 14.44 -6.97 -24.86
N LEU A 152 15.09 -7.10 -23.70
CA LEU A 152 15.59 -8.37 -23.19
C LEU A 152 14.46 -9.38 -22.95
N GLY A 153 13.34 -8.93 -22.36
CA GLY A 153 12.16 -9.77 -22.14
C GLY A 153 11.55 -10.29 -23.44
N MET A 154 11.47 -9.46 -24.48
CA MET A 154 11.03 -9.91 -25.80
C MET A 154 11.98 -10.94 -26.42
N LEU A 155 13.30 -10.75 -26.29
CA LEU A 155 14.30 -11.69 -26.79
C LEU A 155 14.22 -13.03 -26.04
N LEU A 156 14.12 -12.99 -24.72
CA LEU A 156 13.98 -14.18 -23.87
C LEU A 156 12.68 -14.93 -24.18
N TYR A 157 11.54 -14.25 -24.27
CA TYR A 157 10.26 -14.86 -24.63
C TYR A 157 10.33 -15.57 -25.99
N ARG A 158 10.96 -14.94 -26.99
CA ARG A 158 11.18 -15.56 -28.30
C ARG A 158 12.11 -16.77 -28.22
N ALA A 159 13.21 -16.68 -27.48
CA ALA A 159 14.13 -17.80 -27.29
C ALA A 159 13.45 -19.00 -26.64
N VAL A 160 12.67 -18.76 -25.57
CA VAL A 160 11.91 -19.79 -24.85
C VAL A 160 10.86 -20.45 -25.74
N LEU A 161 10.15 -19.70 -26.60
CA LEU A 161 9.16 -20.29 -27.51
C LEU A 161 9.76 -20.98 -28.75
N PHE A 162 10.96 -20.59 -29.18
CA PHE A 162 11.66 -21.26 -30.29
C PHE A 162 12.35 -22.56 -29.86
N PHE A 163 12.79 -22.66 -28.60
CA PHE A 163 13.41 -23.86 -28.05
C PHE A 163 12.57 -25.15 -28.19
N PRO A 164 11.25 -25.18 -27.85
CA PRO A 164 10.45 -26.39 -27.97
C PRO A 164 10.15 -26.77 -29.43
N LYS A 165 10.04 -25.82 -30.37
CA LYS A 165 9.79 -26.16 -31.79
C LYS A 165 10.95 -26.88 -32.46
N ARG A 166 12.19 -26.61 -32.04
CA ARG A 166 13.38 -27.27 -32.57
C ARG A 166 13.63 -28.65 -31.96
N TRP A 167 13.08 -28.90 -30.76
CA TRP A 167 13.23 -30.17 -30.04
C TRP A 167 12.04 -31.13 -30.24
N LEU A 168 10.83 -30.62 -30.51
CA LEU A 168 9.62 -31.45 -30.71
C LEU A 168 9.46 -32.06 -32.10
N GLY A 169 10.46 -31.95 -32.99
CA GLY A 169 10.62 -32.81 -34.18
C GLY A 169 9.33 -33.39 -34.78
N ILE A 170 8.31 -32.56 -35.06
CA ILE A 170 7.15 -33.02 -35.83
C ILE A 170 7.67 -33.10 -37.25
N GLY A 171 8.15 -34.29 -37.57
CA GLY A 171 8.81 -34.61 -38.81
C GLY A 171 7.95 -34.18 -39.99
N GLN A 172 8.53 -33.38 -40.86
CA GLN A 172 8.20 -33.43 -42.27
C GLN A 172 8.45 -34.86 -42.75
N LYS A 173 7.41 -35.70 -42.74
CA LYS A 173 7.35 -36.92 -43.55
C LYS A 173 6.00 -36.99 -44.22
N ALA A 174 5.97 -36.54 -45.48
CA ALA A 174 5.28 -37.22 -46.59
C ALA A 174 5.41 -36.37 -47.86
N GLN A 175 6.58 -36.39 -48.50
CA GLN A 175 6.67 -36.26 -49.96
C GLN A 175 7.75 -37.22 -50.44
N GLY A 176 7.33 -38.29 -51.12
CA GLY A 176 8.21 -39.29 -51.72
C GLY A 176 7.51 -40.64 -51.85
N GLY A 177 6.78 -40.83 -52.95
CA GLY A 177 6.16 -42.11 -53.30
C GLY A 177 5.19 -42.00 -54.48
N TYR A 178 5.74 -41.76 -55.68
CA TYR A 178 5.22 -42.35 -56.92
C TYR A 178 6.28 -43.32 -57.42
#